data_AF-A0A930DD76-F1
#
_entry.id   AF-A0A930DD76-F1
#
_cell.length_a   1.000
_cell.length_b   1.000
_cell.length_c   1.000
_cell.angle_alpha   90.00
_cell.angle_beta   90.00
_cell.angle_gamma   90.00
#
_symmetry.space_group_name_H-M   'P 1'
#
loop_
_entity.id
_entity.type
_entity.pdbx_description
1 polymer ?
#
loop_
_entity_poly.entity_id
_entity_poly.type
_entity_poly.pdbx_seq_one_letter_code
_entity_poly.pdbx_strand_id
1 'polypeptide(L)'
;MTSKSLFFKLMKEDFKTRVWTLAISILIFFFSLIVATAMMISFNLYEGSAYSYKADLALNFISYIDVKNPFFGMIFIVLALVMAMSGFSYLYSKKKVDMYHSLPVKREVLYFIKIINGILIVLIPFIICEIVASLLILANTGEIIVITSALWSIAEWTLLFIMS
;
A
#
# COMPACT_ATOMS: atom_id res chain seq x y z
N MET A 1 -23.04 -15.56 -18.43
CA MET A 1 -22.84 -15.54 -16.96
C MET A 1 -21.52 -16.21 -16.67
N THR A 2 -20.48 -15.48 -16.26
CA THR A 2 -19.23 -16.09 -15.77
C THR A 2 -19.47 -16.53 -14.33
N SER A 3 -19.20 -17.79 -14.00
CA SER A 3 -19.42 -18.29 -12.64
C SER A 3 -18.52 -17.54 -11.64
N LYS A 4 -19.01 -17.30 -10.42
CA LYS A 4 -18.22 -16.63 -9.35
C LYS A 4 -16.88 -17.33 -9.10
N SER A 5 -16.83 -18.65 -9.23
CA SER A 5 -15.60 -19.44 -9.05
C SER A 5 -14.55 -19.21 -10.15
N LEU A 6 -14.94 -18.85 -11.36
CA LEU A 6 -14.02 -18.51 -12.45
C LEU A 6 -13.32 -17.18 -12.18
N PHE A 7 -14.05 -16.18 -11.69
CA PHE A 7 -13.52 -14.85 -11.38
C PHE A 7 -12.36 -14.92 -10.38
N PHE A 8 -12.59 -15.59 -9.23
CA PHE A 8 -11.55 -15.75 -8.21
C PHE A 8 -10.34 -16.56 -8.68
N LYS A 9 -10.54 -17.56 -9.57
CA LYS A 9 -9.44 -18.30 -10.18
C LYS A 9 -8.57 -17.40 -11.06
N LEU A 10 -9.18 -16.57 -11.90
CA LEU A 10 -8.47 -15.61 -12.76
C LEU A 10 -7.76 -14.53 -11.93
N MET A 11 -8.40 -14.06 -10.86
CA MET A 11 -7.80 -13.10 -9.93
C MET A 11 -6.56 -13.67 -9.24
N LYS A 12 -6.64 -14.91 -8.75
CA LYS A 12 -5.49 -15.63 -8.16
C LYS A 12 -4.36 -15.84 -9.16
N GLU A 13 -4.69 -16.17 -10.41
CA GLU A 13 -3.68 -16.43 -11.43
C GLU A 13 -2.96 -15.13 -11.83
N ASP A 14 -3.69 -14.03 -11.98
CA ASP A 14 -3.08 -12.72 -12.24
C ASP A 14 -2.16 -12.29 -11.08
N PHE A 15 -2.57 -12.50 -9.83
CA PHE A 15 -1.75 -12.21 -8.66
C PHE A 15 -0.41 -12.95 -8.67
N LYS A 16 -0.40 -14.24 -9.05
CA LYS A 16 0.85 -15.02 -9.20
C LYS A 16 1.80 -14.44 -10.25
N THR A 17 1.27 -13.94 -11.36
CA THR A 17 2.10 -13.31 -12.41
C THR A 17 2.69 -11.96 -11.98
N ARG A 18 2.15 -11.36 -10.92
CA ARG A 18 2.48 -10.02 -10.40
C ARG A 18 3.13 -10.05 -9.02
N VAL A 19 3.67 -11.20 -8.61
CA VAL A 19 4.36 -11.33 -7.31
C VAL A 19 5.54 -10.36 -7.20
N TRP A 20 6.20 -10.04 -8.32
CA TRP A 20 7.30 -9.07 -8.34
C TRP A 20 6.83 -7.66 -7.94
N THR A 21 5.68 -7.19 -8.42
CA THR A 21 5.11 -5.88 -8.02
C THR A 21 4.70 -5.86 -6.55
N LEU A 22 4.25 -7.00 -6.02
CA LEU A 22 3.95 -7.15 -4.60
C LEU A 22 5.21 -7.10 -3.74
N ALA A 23 6.31 -7.72 -4.17
CA ALA A 23 7.57 -7.62 -3.45
C ALA A 23 8.07 -6.17 -3.39
N ILE A 24 7.94 -5.42 -4.49
CA ILE A 24 8.30 -4.01 -4.56
C ILE A 24 7.44 -3.16 -3.62
N SER A 25 6.11 -3.36 -3.59
CA SER A 25 5.24 -2.59 -2.70
C SER A 25 5.53 -2.87 -1.23
N ILE A 26 5.71 -4.15 -0.84
CA ILE A 26 6.11 -4.52 0.51
C ILE A 26 7.44 -3.85 0.89
N LEU A 27 8.43 -3.91 0.01
CA LEU A 27 9.76 -3.35 0.29
C LEU A 27 9.67 -1.83 0.50
N ILE A 28 8.98 -1.11 -0.38
CA ILE A 28 8.83 0.34 -0.28
C ILE A 28 8.13 0.72 1.03
N PHE A 29 7.01 0.09 1.38
CA PHE A 29 6.27 0.39 2.61
C PHE A 29 7.01 -0.05 3.88
N PHE A 30 7.78 -1.14 3.81
CA PHE A 30 8.63 -1.57 4.93
C PHE A 30 9.67 -0.49 5.26
N PHE A 31 10.39 0.02 4.26
CA PHE A 31 11.38 1.07 4.50
C PHE A 31 10.73 2.41 4.85
N SER A 32 9.65 2.79 4.16
CA SER A 32 9.03 4.10 4.38
C SER A 32 8.26 4.20 5.69
N LEU A 33 7.65 3.13 6.20
CA LEU A 33 6.87 3.17 7.44
C LEU A 33 7.64 2.54 8.60
N ILE A 34 7.99 1.27 8.51
CA ILE A 34 8.56 0.52 9.65
C ILE A 34 9.98 1.00 9.97
N VAL A 35 10.85 1.10 8.97
CA VAL A 35 12.24 1.53 9.20
C VAL A 35 12.29 3.01 9.59
N ALA A 36 11.53 3.87 8.92
CA ALA A 36 11.45 5.28 9.25
C ALA A 36 10.96 5.54 10.69
N THR A 37 9.93 4.82 11.14
CA THR A 37 9.47 4.92 12.54
C THR A 37 10.47 4.41 13.55
N ALA A 38 11.13 3.28 13.27
CA ALA A 38 12.18 2.76 14.14
C ALA A 38 13.35 3.76 14.28
N MET A 39 13.76 4.41 13.19
CA MET A 39 14.77 5.47 13.22
C MET A 39 14.29 6.71 13.97
N MET A 40 13.03 7.11 13.79
CA MET A 40 12.44 8.22 14.53
C MET A 40 12.46 7.94 16.05
N ILE A 41 12.14 6.72 16.46
CA ILE A 41 12.21 6.33 17.88
C ILE A 41 13.66 6.39 18.39
N SER A 42 14.62 5.81 17.68
CA SER A 42 16.02 5.77 18.14
C SER A 42 16.65 7.16 18.25
N PHE A 43 16.35 8.06 17.33
CA PHE A 43 16.82 9.44 17.36
C PHE A 43 16.28 10.20 18.59
N ASN A 44 14.98 10.10 18.85
CA ASN A 44 14.35 10.78 20.00
C ASN A 44 14.83 10.22 21.36
N LEU A 45 15.17 8.93 21.43
CA LEU A 45 15.75 8.32 22.64
C LEU A 45 17.16 8.82 22.94
N TYR A 46 17.91 9.24 21.91
CA TYR A 46 19.28 9.76 22.07
C TYR A 46 19.29 11.23 22.51
N GLU A 47 18.34 12.05 22.03
CA GLU A 47 18.36 13.50 22.23
C GLU A 47 17.60 14.02 23.48
N GLY A 48 16.66 13.28 24.06
CA GLY A 48 15.62 13.91 24.90
C GLY A 48 15.29 13.27 26.26
N SER A 49 15.25 14.11 27.31
CA SER A 49 14.74 13.84 28.66
C SER A 49 13.32 13.23 28.69
N ALA A 50 13.13 12.23 29.56
CA ALA A 50 12.03 11.25 29.57
C ALA A 50 10.57 11.77 29.64
N TYR A 51 10.32 13.06 29.87
CA TYR A 51 8.96 13.59 30.06
C TYR A 51 8.35 14.29 28.84
N SER A 52 9.14 14.91 27.95
CA SER A 52 8.61 15.60 26.75
C SER A 52 8.66 14.72 25.49
N TYR A 53 9.50 13.68 25.47
CA TYR A 53 9.77 12.91 24.25
C TYR A 53 8.55 12.15 23.71
N LYS A 54 7.63 11.71 24.58
CA LYS A 54 6.51 10.84 24.17
C LYS A 54 5.51 11.57 23.30
N ALA A 55 5.12 12.77 23.71
CA ALA A 55 4.17 13.60 22.98
C ALA A 55 4.78 14.10 21.66
N ASP A 56 6.04 14.54 21.70
CA ASP A 56 6.76 15.00 20.50
C ASP A 56 6.92 13.88 19.47
N LEU A 57 7.25 12.66 19.91
CA LEU A 57 7.37 11.49 19.03
C LEU A 57 6.02 11.13 18.39
N ALA A 58 4.93 11.15 19.15
CA ALA A 58 3.59 10.90 18.63
C ALA A 58 3.18 11.95 17.57
N LEU A 59 3.41 13.24 17.84
CA LEU A 59 3.10 14.32 16.91
C LEU A 59 3.94 14.25 15.63
N ASN A 60 5.24 13.97 15.76
CA ASN A 60 6.12 13.80 14.61
C ASN A 60 5.65 12.64 13.72
N PHE A 61 5.26 11.51 14.32
CA PHE A 61 4.71 10.38 13.57
C PHE A 61 3.39 10.72 12.87
N ILE A 62 2.48 11.42 13.55
CA ILE A 62 1.21 11.87 12.96
C ILE A 62 1.48 12.77 11.75
N SER A 63 2.40 13.72 11.88
CA SER A 63 2.78 14.61 10.77
C SER A 63 3.44 13.88 9.60
N TYR A 64 4.18 12.81 9.90
CA TYR A 64 4.87 12.00 8.89
C TYR A 64 3.88 11.20 8.03
N ILE A 65 2.85 10.64 8.67
CA ILE A 65 1.82 9.82 8.03
C ILE A 65 0.72 10.67 7.38
N ASP A 66 0.54 11.91 7.81
CA ASP A 66 -0.47 12.84 7.27
C ASP A 66 -0.39 12.97 5.74
N VAL A 67 -1.54 13.10 5.09
CA VAL A 67 -1.68 13.25 3.63
C VAL A 67 -0.95 14.48 3.10
N LYS A 68 -0.73 15.47 3.95
CA LYS A 68 0.04 16.66 3.61
C LYS A 68 1.50 16.38 3.28
N ASN A 69 2.02 15.19 3.60
CA ASN A 69 3.41 14.81 3.31
C ASN A 69 3.59 14.51 1.80
N PRO A 70 4.27 15.40 1.03
CA PRO A 70 4.39 15.25 -0.41
C PRO A 70 5.26 14.06 -0.81
N PHE A 71 6.22 13.66 0.03
CA PHE A 71 7.09 12.51 -0.24
C PHE A 71 6.29 11.20 -0.27
N PHE A 72 5.36 11.04 0.67
CA PHE A 72 4.53 9.85 0.72
C PHE A 72 3.52 9.81 -0.43
N GLY A 73 3.00 10.98 -0.84
CA GLY A 73 2.16 11.10 -2.03
C GLY A 73 2.87 10.72 -3.33
N MET A 74 4.14 11.11 -3.48
CA MET A 74 4.96 10.70 -4.63
C MET A 74 5.12 9.18 -4.70
N ILE A 75 5.28 8.49 -3.57
CA ILE A 75 5.37 7.03 -3.53
C ILE A 75 4.09 6.39 -4.09
N PHE A 76 2.91 6.85 -3.66
CA PHE A 76 1.64 6.33 -4.16
C PHE A 76 1.45 6.57 -5.65
N ILE A 77 1.82 7.76 -6.16
CA ILE A 77 1.74 8.06 -7.60
C ILE A 77 2.64 7.12 -8.41
N VAL A 78 3.89 6.92 -7.98
CA VAL A 78 4.82 6.01 -8.65
C VAL A 78 4.30 4.58 -8.61
N LEU A 79 3.77 4.12 -7.47
CA LEU A 79 3.17 2.79 -7.36
C LEU A 79 1.92 2.64 -8.23
N ALA A 80 1.07 3.67 -8.34
CA ALA A 80 -0.11 3.67 -9.20
C ALA A 80 0.30 3.49 -10.67
N LEU A 81 1.31 4.24 -11.12
CA LEU A 81 1.87 4.10 -12.47
C LEU A 81 2.45 2.70 -12.72
N VAL A 82 3.23 2.16 -11.77
CA VAL A 82 3.79 0.80 -11.87
C VAL A 82 2.66 -0.25 -11.92
N MET A 83 1.61 -0.10 -11.12
CA MET A 83 0.44 -1.00 -11.16
C MET A 83 -0.32 -0.89 -12.48
N ALA A 84 -0.49 0.31 -13.04
CA ALA A 84 -1.11 0.49 -14.35
C ALA A 84 -0.28 -0.19 -15.45
N MET A 85 1.04 0.03 -15.47
CA MET A 85 1.94 -0.57 -16.47
C MET A 85 1.99 -2.10 -16.35
N SER A 86 2.12 -2.64 -15.14
CA SER A 86 2.07 -4.09 -14.88
C SER A 86 0.70 -4.67 -15.23
N GLY A 87 -0.36 -3.92 -14.88
CA GLY A 87 -1.76 -4.02 -15.26
C GLY A 87 -2.00 -4.43 -16.70
N PHE A 88 -1.47 -3.61 -17.59
CA PHE A 88 -1.71 -3.66 -19.03
C PHE A 88 -0.51 -4.18 -19.82
N SER A 89 0.50 -4.72 -19.12
CA SER A 89 1.72 -5.27 -19.74
C SER A 89 1.43 -6.35 -20.81
N TYR A 90 0.29 -7.03 -20.71
CA TYR A 90 -0.12 -8.04 -21.69
C TYR A 90 -0.43 -7.46 -23.08
N LEU A 91 -0.81 -6.18 -23.19
CA LEU A 91 -1.12 -5.52 -24.46
C LEU A 91 0.13 -5.35 -25.35
N TYR A 92 1.32 -5.34 -24.77
CA TYR A 92 2.58 -5.21 -25.50
C TYR A 92 3.04 -6.51 -26.18
N SER A 93 2.35 -7.63 -25.99
CA SER A 93 2.72 -8.91 -26.59
C SER A 93 1.55 -9.54 -27.33
N LYS A 94 1.69 -9.68 -28.67
CA LYS A 94 0.68 -10.30 -29.54
C LYS A 94 0.25 -11.68 -29.03
N LYS A 95 1.22 -12.52 -28.62
CA LYS A 95 0.95 -13.85 -28.04
C LYS A 95 0.08 -13.81 -26.79
N LYS A 96 0.30 -12.82 -25.90
CA LYS A 96 -0.51 -12.66 -24.68
C LYS A 96 -1.90 -12.16 -25.02
N VAL A 97 -2.02 -11.19 -25.93
CA VAL A 97 -3.30 -10.66 -26.39
C VAL A 97 -4.18 -11.76 -26.99
N ASP A 98 -3.64 -12.61 -27.88
CA ASP A 98 -4.37 -13.72 -28.48
C ASP A 98 -4.85 -14.73 -27.41
N MET A 99 -3.99 -15.04 -26.43
CA MET A 99 -4.36 -15.88 -25.28
C MET A 99 -5.53 -15.26 -24.50
N TYR A 100 -5.46 -13.98 -24.14
CA TYR A 100 -6.54 -13.31 -23.39
C TYR A 100 -7.84 -13.22 -24.19
N HIS A 101 -7.77 -13.09 -25.52
CA HIS A 101 -8.95 -13.08 -26.39
C HIS A 101 -9.54 -14.46 -26.67
N SER A 102 -8.77 -15.54 -26.52
CA SER A 102 -9.28 -16.91 -26.62
C SER A 102 -10.09 -17.36 -25.40
N LEU A 103 -9.97 -16.67 -24.26
CA LEU A 103 -10.71 -17.01 -23.04
C LEU A 103 -12.21 -16.71 -23.23
N PRO A 104 -13.11 -17.60 -22.79
CA PRO A 104 -14.56 -17.37 -22.85
C PRO A 104 -15.04 -16.42 -21.72
N VAL A 105 -14.39 -15.26 -21.61
CA VAL A 105 -14.59 -14.26 -20.55
C VAL A 105 -14.76 -12.88 -21.19
N LYS A 106 -15.72 -12.10 -20.69
CA LYS A 106 -15.92 -10.73 -21.15
C LYS A 106 -14.68 -9.87 -20.85
N ARG A 107 -14.33 -8.99 -21.78
CA ARG A 107 -13.18 -8.07 -21.64
C ARG A 107 -13.31 -7.15 -20.42
N GLU A 108 -14.53 -6.70 -20.13
CA GLU A 108 -14.88 -5.91 -18.93
C GLU A 108 -14.43 -6.63 -17.65
N VAL A 109 -14.72 -7.92 -17.53
CA VAL A 109 -14.40 -8.71 -16.34
C VAL A 109 -12.88 -8.85 -16.18
N LEU A 110 -12.14 -9.06 -17.27
CA LEU A 110 -10.69 -9.11 -17.23
C LEU A 110 -10.08 -7.78 -16.79
N TYR A 111 -10.63 -6.67 -17.28
CA TYR A 111 -10.23 -5.32 -16.88
C TYR A 111 -10.46 -5.09 -15.37
N PHE A 112 -11.66 -5.41 -14.87
CA PHE A 112 -11.98 -5.30 -13.44
C PHE A 112 -11.04 -6.15 -12.57
N ILE A 113 -10.71 -7.38 -12.99
CA ILE A 113 -9.75 -8.22 -12.28
C ILE A 113 -8.38 -7.54 -12.17
N LYS A 114 -7.88 -6.96 -13.28
CA LYS A 114 -6.57 -6.29 -13.27
C LYS A 114 -6.53 -5.08 -12.33
N ILE A 115 -7.61 -4.27 -12.32
CA ILE A 115 -7.72 -3.10 -11.44
C ILE A 115 -7.79 -3.53 -9.98
N ILE A 116 -8.71 -4.43 -9.63
CA ILE A 116 -8.89 -4.90 -8.25
C ILE A 116 -7.59 -5.49 -7.73
N ASN A 117 -6.90 -6.33 -8.51
CA ASN A 117 -5.62 -6.88 -8.11
C ASN A 117 -4.54 -5.81 -7.94
N GLY A 118 -4.46 -4.82 -8.84
CA GLY A 118 -3.52 -3.71 -8.70
C GLY A 118 -3.75 -2.95 -7.39
N ILE A 119 -5.01 -2.68 -7.05
CA ILE A 119 -5.39 -2.03 -5.81
C ILE A 119 -4.98 -2.86 -4.59
N LEU A 120 -5.33 -4.15 -4.58
CA LEU A 120 -5.01 -5.05 -3.46
C LEU A 120 -3.49 -5.22 -3.25
N ILE A 121 -2.70 -5.28 -4.33
CA ILE A 121 -1.24 -5.44 -4.27
C ILE A 121 -0.55 -4.26 -3.55
N VAL A 122 -1.12 -3.06 -3.62
CA VAL A 122 -0.56 -1.86 -2.96
C VAL A 122 -1.18 -1.67 -1.58
N LEU A 123 -2.51 -1.77 -1.45
CA LEU A 123 -3.20 -1.47 -0.20
C LEU A 123 -2.92 -2.49 0.91
N ILE A 124 -2.81 -3.79 0.58
CA ILE A 124 -2.58 -4.81 1.62
C ILE A 124 -1.23 -4.59 2.32
N PRO A 125 -0.10 -4.46 1.60
CA PRO A 125 1.18 -4.16 2.25
C PRO A 125 1.20 -2.83 3.01
N PHE A 126 0.58 -1.78 2.46
CA PHE A 126 0.47 -0.47 3.09
C PHE A 126 -0.21 -0.56 4.46
N ILE A 127 -1.43 -1.11 4.49
CA ILE A 127 -2.23 -1.24 5.72
C ILE A 127 -1.48 -2.06 6.78
N ILE A 128 -0.86 -3.18 6.38
CA ILE A 128 -0.10 -4.01 7.31
C ILE A 128 1.08 -3.23 7.90
N CYS A 129 1.86 -2.54 7.06
CA CYS A 129 3.04 -1.79 7.53
C CYS A 129 2.64 -0.60 8.41
N GLU A 130 1.54 0.09 8.11
CA GLU A 130 1.05 1.22 8.90
C GLU A 130 0.49 0.79 10.26
N ILE A 131 -0.23 -0.34 10.31
CA ILE A 131 -0.66 -0.94 11.59
C ILE A 131 0.56 -1.32 12.43
N VAL A 132 1.58 -1.94 11.83
CA VAL A 132 2.80 -2.30 12.56
C VAL A 132 3.54 -1.05 13.07
N ALA A 133 3.67 -0.03 12.22
CA ALA A 133 4.32 1.24 12.59
C ALA A 133 3.58 1.97 13.72
N SER A 134 2.26 2.07 13.64
CA SER A 134 1.44 2.70 14.70
C SER A 134 1.50 1.93 16.02
N LEU A 135 1.53 0.58 15.99
CA LEU A 135 1.73 -0.23 17.19
C LEU A 135 3.12 -0.03 17.82
N LEU A 136 4.17 0.14 17.02
CA LEU A 136 5.51 0.45 17.54
C LEU A 136 5.53 1.80 18.27
N ILE A 137 4.89 2.82 17.72
CA ILE A 137 4.82 4.15 18.33
C ILE A 137 3.97 4.10 19.60
N LEU A 138 2.83 3.41 19.57
CA LEU A 138 1.96 3.23 20.73
C LEU A 138 2.70 2.53 21.88
N ALA A 139 3.48 1.50 21.59
CA ALA A 139 4.25 0.77 22.60
C ALA A 139 5.29 1.66 23.31
N ASN A 140 5.82 2.68 22.64
CA ASN A 140 6.83 3.59 23.19
C ASN A 140 6.24 4.83 23.88
N THR A 141 5.11 5.34 23.38
CA THR A 141 4.48 6.60 23.85
C THR A 141 3.33 6.35 24.83
N GLY A 142 2.55 5.29 24.62
CA GLY A 142 1.29 5.04 25.34
C GLY A 142 0.12 5.93 24.88
N GLU A 143 0.30 6.71 23.81
CA GLU A 143 -0.67 7.69 23.33
C GLU A 143 -1.70 7.07 22.38
N ILE A 144 -2.97 7.02 22.82
CA ILE A 144 -4.07 6.42 22.04
C ILE A 144 -4.37 7.22 20.76
N ILE A 145 -4.07 8.52 20.76
CA ILE A 145 -4.33 9.43 19.63
C ILE A 145 -3.66 8.94 18.33
N VAL A 146 -2.53 8.23 18.45
CA VAL A 146 -1.77 7.64 17.35
C VAL A 146 -2.60 6.62 16.56
N ILE A 147 -3.43 5.82 17.23
CA ILE A 147 -4.29 4.83 16.54
C ILE A 147 -5.38 5.56 15.75
N THR A 148 -6.02 6.56 16.37
CA THR A 148 -7.10 7.30 15.72
C THR A 148 -6.61 8.05 14.48
N SER A 149 -5.42 8.67 14.55
CA SER A 149 -4.80 9.32 13.39
C SER A 149 -4.37 8.34 12.32
N ALA A 150 -3.84 7.16 12.70
CA ALA A 150 -3.46 6.12 11.74
C ALA A 150 -4.68 5.59 10.98
N LEU A 151 -5.82 5.38 11.65
CA LEU A 151 -7.05 4.97 10.97
C LEU A 151 -7.54 6.01 9.97
N TRP A 152 -7.44 7.30 10.32
CA TRP A 152 -7.79 8.40 9.42
C TRP A 152 -6.87 8.44 8.20
N SER A 153 -5.56 8.35 8.44
CA SER A 153 -4.55 8.28 7.38
C SER A 153 -4.77 7.12 6.41
N ILE A 154 -5.01 5.90 6.94
CA ILE A 154 -5.32 4.74 6.11
C ILE A 154 -6.49 5.06 5.18
N ALA A 155 -7.56 5.66 5.72
CA ALA A 155 -8.73 6.01 4.93
C ALA A 155 -8.41 7.06 3.85
N GLU A 156 -7.64 8.10 4.17
CA GLU A 156 -7.32 9.14 3.21
C GLU A 156 -6.37 8.66 2.10
N TRP A 157 -5.29 7.92 2.45
CA TRP A 157 -4.36 7.37 1.47
C TRP A 157 -5.00 6.30 0.59
N THR A 158 -5.87 5.46 1.15
CA THR A 158 -6.62 4.47 0.35
C THR A 158 -7.55 5.17 -0.65
N LEU A 159 -8.24 6.23 -0.24
CA LEU A 159 -9.08 7.03 -1.14
C LEU A 159 -8.25 7.69 -2.24
N LEU A 160 -7.13 8.34 -1.88
CA LEU A 160 -6.25 8.98 -2.85
C LEU A 160 -5.72 8.00 -3.89
N PHE A 161 -5.28 6.82 -3.46
CA PHE A 161 -4.77 5.81 -4.36
C PHE A 161 -5.83 5.23 -5.30
N ILE A 162 -7.09 5.16 -4.86
CA ILE A 162 -8.20 4.71 -5.72
C ILE A 162 -8.57 5.80 -6.75
N MET A 163 -8.37 7.08 -6.41
CA MET A 163 -8.69 8.21 -7.28
C MET A 163 -7.55 8.60 -8.25
N SER A 164 -6.31 8.15 -8.00
CA SER A 164 -5.13 8.38 -8.84
C SER A 164 -5.04 7.43 -10.02
#